data_AF-A0A7C1EA83-F1
#
_entry.id   AF-A0A7C1EA83-F1
#
_cell.length_a   1.000
_cell.length_b   1.000
_cell.length_c   1.000
_cell.angle_alpha   90.00
_cell.angle_beta   90.00
_cell.angle_gamma   90.00
#
_symmetry.space_group_name_H-M   'P 1'
#
loop_
_entity.id
_entity.type
_entity.pdbx_description
1 polymer ?
#
loop_
_entity_poly.entity_id
_entity_poly.type
_entity_poly.pdbx_seq_one_letter_code
_entity_poly.pdbx_strand_id
1 'polypeptide(L)'
;MLCGVLGAAFLIGAAMQLDDIRSAREEMGLVATAALENAPPSLAFATVALGAFRGLLVNILWIRADNLKQEGKFFDAKQLAEWITTLQPRFAAVWDFHAWNMAYNISVAIPNTQPEERWRWVRNGYELLRDRAIPLNPNSILLYRSLAWIFQHKIGDIADDCHRYYKKELALSMRAVLGERPDSALFEKLAATPQTLEGILADPKVREFVEALRQVDSAFENR
;
A
#
# COMPACT_ATOMS: atom_id res chain seq x y z
N MET A 1 46.05 -15.45 15.20
CA MET A 1 45.91 -16.02 13.84
C MET A 1 44.82 -17.08 13.76
N LEU A 2 44.79 -18.09 14.64
CA LEU A 2 43.79 -19.18 14.60
C LEU A 2 42.33 -18.71 14.59
N CYS A 3 41.95 -17.76 15.46
CA CYS A 3 40.59 -17.22 15.50
C CYS A 3 40.20 -16.46 14.21
N GLY A 4 41.17 -15.83 13.54
CA GLY A 4 40.93 -15.12 12.27
C GLY A 4 40.68 -16.09 11.12
N VAL A 5 41.43 -17.20 11.07
CA VAL A 5 41.25 -18.26 10.07
C VAL A 5 39.91 -18.96 10.28
N LEU A 6 39.55 -19.28 11.52
CA LEU A 6 38.25 -19.86 11.86
C LEU A 6 37.08 -18.93 11.49
N GLY A 7 37.21 -17.63 11.80
CA GLY A 7 36.22 -16.62 11.42
C GLY A 7 36.04 -16.51 9.90
N ALA A 8 37.15 -16.49 9.15
CA ALA A 8 37.11 -16.48 7.69
C ALA A 8 36.46 -17.74 7.12
N ALA A 9 36.77 -18.92 7.66
CA ALA A 9 36.17 -20.18 7.24
C ALA A 9 34.64 -20.19 7.47
N PHE A 10 34.17 -19.68 8.61
CA PHE A 10 32.73 -19.55 8.87
C PHE A 10 32.04 -18.56 7.92
N LEU A 11 32.68 -17.42 7.62
CA LEU A 11 32.12 -16.44 6.67
C LEU A 11 32.03 -17.00 5.25
N ILE A 12 33.06 -17.72 4.79
CA ILE A 12 33.05 -18.37 3.47
C ILE A 12 31.97 -19.46 3.42
N GLY A 13 31.89 -20.31 4.45
CA GLY A 13 30.86 -21.35 4.54
C GLY A 13 29.44 -20.77 4.54
N ALA A 14 29.22 -19.65 5.24
CA ALA A 14 27.95 -18.94 5.22
C ALA A 14 27.65 -18.32 3.85
N ALA A 15 28.66 -17.74 3.19
CA ALA A 15 28.50 -17.14 1.87
C ALA A 15 28.11 -18.17 0.80
N MET A 16 28.67 -19.39 0.88
CA MET A 16 28.33 -20.48 -0.04
C MET A 16 26.87 -20.95 0.07
N GLN A 17 26.20 -20.77 1.23
CA GLN A 17 24.78 -21.13 1.39
C GLN A 17 23.82 -20.01 0.95
N LEU A 18 24.30 -18.79 0.69
CA LEU A 18 23.42 -17.64 0.45
C LEU A 18 22.57 -17.80 -0.82
N ASP A 19 23.13 -18.38 -1.88
CA ASP A 19 22.45 -18.53 -3.16
C ASP A 19 21.31 -19.55 -3.06
N ASP A 20 21.57 -20.72 -2.49
CA ASP A 20 20.55 -21.75 -2.24
C ASP A 20 19.43 -21.23 -1.33
N ILE A 21 19.78 -20.54 -0.24
CA ILE A 21 18.80 -19.92 0.66
C ILE A 21 17.99 -18.85 -0.08
N ARG A 22 18.62 -18.06 -0.97
CA ARG A 22 17.93 -17.03 -1.74
C ARG A 22 16.93 -17.65 -2.71
N SER A 23 17.35 -18.63 -3.51
CA SER A 23 16.47 -19.32 -4.46
C SER A 23 15.32 -20.03 -3.75
N ALA A 24 15.58 -20.74 -2.65
CA ALA A 24 14.52 -21.39 -1.87
C ALA A 24 13.53 -20.35 -1.30
N ARG A 25 14.02 -19.18 -0.85
CA ARG A 25 13.14 -18.09 -0.39
C ARG A 25 12.33 -17.48 -1.51
N GLU A 26 12.83 -17.41 -2.73
CA GLU A 26 12.09 -16.92 -3.89
C GLU A 26 10.99 -17.92 -4.28
N GLU A 27 11.32 -19.21 -4.38
CA GLU A 27 10.37 -20.28 -4.67
C GLU A 27 9.23 -20.37 -3.63
N MET A 28 9.56 -20.21 -2.35
CA MET A 28 8.57 -20.18 -1.27
C MET A 28 7.80 -18.86 -1.17
N GLY A 29 8.07 -17.88 -2.04
CA GLY A 29 7.47 -16.55 -1.97
C GLY A 29 7.84 -15.79 -0.69
N LEU A 30 8.95 -16.15 -0.03
CA LEU A 30 9.46 -15.52 1.19
C LEU A 30 10.27 -14.23 0.91
N VAL A 31 10.49 -13.89 -0.35
CA VAL A 31 11.02 -12.58 -0.74
C VAL A 31 9.85 -11.63 -1.00
N ALA A 32 9.66 -10.67 -0.09
CA ALA A 32 8.85 -9.50 -0.41
C ALA A 32 9.75 -8.60 -1.26
N THR A 33 9.64 -8.67 -2.58
CA THR A 33 10.20 -7.67 -3.50
C THR A 33 9.42 -6.38 -3.28
N ALA A 34 9.73 -5.66 -2.21
CA ALA A 34 9.38 -4.26 -2.14
C ALA A 34 10.04 -3.62 -3.36
N ALA A 35 9.24 -3.03 -4.25
CA ALA A 35 9.73 -2.25 -5.37
C ALA A 35 10.54 -1.08 -4.78
N LEU A 36 11.83 -1.32 -4.57
CA LEU A 36 12.83 -0.30 -4.27
C LEU A 36 13.12 0.57 -5.51
N GLU A 37 12.39 0.36 -6.62
CA GLU A 37 12.51 1.14 -7.86
C GLU A 37 12.48 2.65 -7.60
N ASN A 38 11.74 3.10 -6.58
CA ASN A 38 11.63 4.53 -6.22
C ASN A 38 12.17 4.86 -4.82
N ALA A 39 12.81 3.92 -4.13
CA ALA A 39 13.39 4.22 -2.82
C ALA A 39 14.73 4.96 -3.00
N PRO A 40 15.03 5.99 -2.18
CA PRO A 40 16.35 6.63 -2.24
C PRO A 40 17.47 5.59 -2.16
N PRO A 41 18.59 5.73 -2.89
CA PRO A 41 19.68 4.75 -2.90
C PRO A 41 20.17 4.37 -1.49
N SER A 42 20.10 5.29 -0.53
CA SER A 42 20.39 5.05 0.89
C SER A 42 19.43 4.05 1.56
N LEU A 43 18.16 4.02 1.16
CA LEU A 43 17.14 3.11 1.67
C LEU A 43 17.25 1.71 1.04
N ALA A 44 17.59 1.65 -0.25
CA ALA A 44 17.91 0.40 -0.94
C ALA A 44 19.17 -0.24 -0.32
N PHE A 45 20.20 0.57 -0.06
CA PHE A 45 21.39 0.13 0.68
C PHE A 45 21.05 -0.35 2.09
N ALA A 46 20.18 0.36 2.83
CA ALA A 46 19.73 -0.08 4.15
C ALA A 46 18.91 -1.38 4.14
N THR A 47 18.28 -1.73 3.02
CA THR A 47 17.51 -2.98 2.92
C THR A 47 18.42 -4.16 2.56
N VAL A 48 19.48 -3.92 1.78
CA VAL A 48 20.38 -4.96 1.25
C VAL A 48 21.62 -5.16 2.14
N ALA A 49 22.23 -4.10 2.66
CA ALA A 49 23.53 -4.16 3.34
C ALA A 49 23.43 -4.33 4.86
N LEU A 50 22.31 -3.92 5.47
CA LEU A 50 22.25 -3.75 6.93
C LEU A 50 21.70 -4.96 7.69
N GLY A 51 21.05 -5.95 7.04
CA GLY A 51 20.53 -7.14 7.74
C GLY A 51 19.76 -6.78 9.02
N ALA A 52 20.31 -7.15 10.19
CA ALA A 52 19.75 -6.83 11.51
C ALA A 52 19.67 -5.32 11.84
N PHE A 53 20.54 -4.47 11.27
CA PHE A 53 20.54 -3.02 11.48
C PHE A 53 19.32 -2.31 10.85
N ARG A 54 18.56 -3.00 9.97
CA ARG A 54 17.28 -2.51 9.43
C ARG A 54 16.30 -2.11 10.54
N GLY A 55 16.25 -2.87 11.64
CA GLY A 55 15.38 -2.56 12.78
C GLY A 55 15.74 -1.25 13.48
N LEU A 56 17.05 -0.97 13.64
CA LEU A 56 17.52 0.28 14.26
C LEU A 56 17.19 1.50 13.40
N LEU A 57 17.38 1.40 12.08
CA LEU A 57 16.99 2.47 11.16
C LEU A 57 15.49 2.76 11.26
N VAL A 58 14.67 1.72 11.28
CA VAL A 58 13.22 1.88 11.40
C VAL A 58 12.83 2.56 12.71
N ASN A 59 13.48 2.21 13.83
CA ASN A 59 13.24 2.91 15.11
C ASN A 59 13.57 4.40 15.04
N ILE A 60 14.66 4.79 14.36
CA ILE A 60 15.00 6.20 14.15
C ILE A 60 13.92 6.89 13.31
N LEU A 61 13.46 6.24 12.23
CA LEU A 61 12.39 6.77 11.39
C LEU A 61 11.10 6.98 12.17
N TRP A 62 10.74 6.04 13.05
CA TRP A 62 9.58 6.18 13.95
C TRP A 62 9.67 7.41 14.84
N ILE A 63 10.80 7.59 15.53
CA ILE A 63 11.02 8.76 16.40
C ILE A 63 10.87 10.06 15.60
N ARG A 64 11.48 10.13 14.41
CA ARG A 64 11.39 11.31 13.54
C ARG A 64 9.97 11.56 13.03
N ALA A 65 9.26 10.50 12.64
CA ALA A 65 7.89 10.60 12.15
C ALA A 65 6.94 11.10 13.25
N ASP A 66 7.11 10.64 14.48
CA ASP A 66 6.31 11.10 15.61
C ASP A 66 6.61 12.57 15.95
N ASN A 67 7.87 12.98 15.98
CA ASN A 67 8.25 14.39 16.19
C ASN A 67 7.63 15.30 15.12
N LEU A 68 7.74 14.95 13.83
CA LEU A 68 7.14 15.72 12.75
C LEU A 68 5.62 15.82 12.87
N LYS A 69 4.96 14.74 13.29
CA LYS A 69 3.52 14.75 13.56
C LYS A 69 3.18 15.69 14.73
N GLN A 70 3.94 15.67 15.83
CA GLN A 70 3.74 16.58 16.95
C GLN A 70 3.94 18.05 16.55
N GLU A 71 4.85 18.32 15.61
CA GLU A 71 5.08 19.65 15.03
C GLU A 71 4.00 20.07 13.99
N GLY A 72 3.01 19.23 13.70
CA GLY A 72 1.99 19.48 12.68
C GLY A 72 2.48 19.30 11.23
N LYS A 73 3.71 18.81 11.03
CA LYS A 73 4.30 18.53 9.71
C LYS A 73 3.84 17.17 9.18
N PHE A 74 2.54 17.03 8.97
CA PHE A 74 1.90 15.74 8.65
C PHE A 74 2.36 15.14 7.33
N PHE A 75 2.63 15.96 6.32
CA PHE A 75 3.13 15.49 5.02
C PHE A 75 4.52 14.86 5.15
N ASP A 76 5.43 15.49 5.89
CA ASP A 76 6.77 14.95 6.14
C ASP A 76 6.71 13.68 7.01
N ALA A 77 5.84 13.66 8.02
CA ALA A 77 5.58 12.46 8.82
C ALA A 77 5.06 11.30 7.95
N LYS A 78 4.18 11.57 6.98
CA LYS A 78 3.71 10.57 6.00
C LYS A 78 4.84 10.04 5.13
N GLN A 79 5.75 10.88 4.65
CA GLN A 79 6.90 10.42 3.85
C GLN A 79 7.78 9.43 4.64
N LEU A 80 8.01 9.70 5.93
CA LEU A 80 8.74 8.75 6.79
C LEU A 80 7.95 7.45 7.02
N ALA A 81 6.63 7.53 7.18
CA ALA A 81 5.76 6.35 7.26
C ALA A 81 5.85 5.46 6.01
N GLU A 82 5.99 6.05 4.83
CA GLU A 82 6.19 5.31 3.57
C GLU A 82 7.53 4.56 3.58
N TRP A 83 8.59 5.17 4.11
CA TRP A 83 9.87 4.48 4.28
C TRP A 83 9.78 3.37 5.32
N ILE A 84 9.11 3.61 6.44
CA ILE A 84 8.92 2.59 7.50
C ILE A 84 8.16 1.38 6.95
N THR A 85 7.05 1.59 6.23
CA THR A 85 6.25 0.51 5.64
C THR A 85 7.02 -0.24 4.54
N THR A 86 7.81 0.47 3.72
CA THR A 86 8.74 -0.13 2.75
C THR A 86 9.82 -0.96 3.44
N LEU A 87 10.32 -0.49 4.58
CA LEU A 87 11.27 -1.19 5.42
C LEU A 87 10.63 -2.25 6.31
N GLN A 88 9.31 -2.41 6.38
CA GLN A 88 8.67 -3.50 7.13
C GLN A 88 7.42 -4.03 6.38
N PRO A 89 7.58 -4.50 5.13
CA PRO A 89 6.44 -4.74 4.25
C PRO A 89 5.54 -5.87 4.74
N ARG A 90 6.10 -6.83 5.50
CA ARG A 90 5.38 -7.97 6.06
C ARG A 90 4.87 -7.79 7.49
N PHE A 91 5.06 -6.60 8.06
CA PHE A 91 4.60 -6.35 9.42
C PHE A 91 3.26 -5.61 9.38
N ALA A 92 2.17 -6.37 9.32
CA ALA A 92 0.81 -5.82 9.21
C ALA A 92 0.50 -4.72 10.24
N ALA A 93 0.97 -4.84 11.47
CA ALA A 93 0.74 -3.84 12.53
C ALA A 93 1.31 -2.44 12.18
N VAL A 94 2.40 -2.37 11.41
CA VAL A 94 3.01 -1.11 10.97
C VAL A 94 2.10 -0.40 9.97
N TRP A 95 1.55 -1.15 9.02
CA TRP A 95 0.59 -0.62 8.05
C TRP A 95 -0.69 -0.16 8.72
N ASP A 96 -1.23 -0.98 9.62
CA ASP A 96 -2.41 -0.68 10.43
C ASP A 96 -2.22 0.63 11.22
N PHE A 97 -1.11 0.75 11.95
CA PHE A 97 -0.81 1.96 12.70
C PHE A 97 -0.81 3.21 11.82
N HIS A 98 -0.11 3.18 10.68
CA HIS A 98 -0.02 4.37 9.83
C HIS A 98 -1.35 4.71 9.16
N ALA A 99 -2.13 3.71 8.75
CA ALA A 99 -3.47 3.90 8.22
C ALA A 99 -4.40 4.52 9.25
N TRP A 100 -4.42 3.97 10.47
CA TRP A 100 -5.19 4.50 11.59
C TRP A 100 -4.75 5.92 11.95
N ASN A 101 -3.44 6.16 12.04
CA ASN A 101 -2.92 7.49 12.38
C ASN A 101 -3.34 8.55 11.35
N MET A 102 -3.34 8.21 10.05
CA MET A 102 -3.87 9.12 9.03
C MET A 102 -5.39 9.31 9.15
N ALA A 103 -6.14 8.22 9.23
CA ALA A 103 -7.60 8.26 9.22
C ALA A 103 -8.21 8.81 10.51
N TYR A 104 -7.56 8.68 11.67
CA TYR A 104 -8.11 9.07 12.97
C TYR A 104 -7.36 10.20 13.66
N ASN A 105 -6.03 10.20 13.66
CA ASN A 105 -5.28 11.20 14.42
C ASN A 105 -5.03 12.46 13.60
N ILE A 106 -4.41 12.31 12.42
CA ILE A 106 -4.07 13.44 11.55
C ILE A 106 -5.35 14.08 11.00
N SER A 107 -6.29 13.29 10.48
CA SER A 107 -7.55 13.87 9.99
C SER A 107 -8.29 14.65 11.07
N VAL A 108 -8.25 14.21 12.33
CA VAL A 108 -8.95 14.93 13.41
C VAL A 108 -8.22 16.19 13.85
N ALA A 109 -6.89 16.23 13.75
CA ALA A 109 -6.09 17.42 14.01
C ALA A 109 -6.36 18.55 13.00
N ILE A 110 -6.86 18.23 11.80
CA ILE A 110 -7.30 19.22 10.83
C ILE A 110 -8.69 19.76 11.22
N PRO A 111 -8.89 21.10 11.22
CA PRO A 111 -10.18 21.73 11.52
C PRO A 111 -11.33 21.17 10.68
N ASN A 112 -12.52 21.03 11.28
CA ASN A 112 -13.72 20.57 10.59
C ASN A 112 -14.23 21.57 9.52
N THR A 113 -13.73 22.81 9.52
CA THR A 113 -13.93 23.81 8.46
C THR A 113 -13.16 23.50 7.18
N GLN A 114 -12.25 22.51 7.20
CA GLN A 114 -11.47 22.03 6.05
C GLN A 114 -11.76 20.55 5.75
N PRO A 115 -13.02 20.18 5.46
CA PRO A 115 -13.44 18.79 5.28
C PRO A 115 -12.73 18.09 4.10
N GLU A 116 -12.32 18.84 3.08
CA GLU A 116 -11.54 18.34 1.94
C GLU A 116 -10.15 17.84 2.35
N GLU A 117 -9.46 18.54 3.25
CA GLU A 117 -8.16 18.11 3.75
C GLU A 117 -8.30 16.90 4.67
N ARG A 118 -9.30 16.89 5.55
CA ARG A 118 -9.61 15.71 6.38
C ARG A 118 -9.89 14.48 5.52
N TRP A 119 -10.69 14.65 4.47
CA TRP A 119 -11.00 13.56 3.54
C TRP A 119 -9.76 13.00 2.87
N ARG A 120 -8.81 13.84 2.45
CA ARG A 120 -7.52 13.36 1.89
C ARG A 120 -6.80 12.42 2.86
N TRP A 121 -6.76 12.74 4.15
CA TRP A 121 -6.13 11.89 5.16
C TRP A 121 -6.91 10.59 5.44
N VAL A 122 -8.25 10.66 5.50
CA VAL A 122 -9.09 9.45 5.61
C VAL A 122 -8.89 8.54 4.41
N ARG A 123 -8.85 9.13 3.21
CA ARG A 123 -8.57 8.44 1.95
C ARG A 123 -7.19 7.78 1.93
N ASN A 124 -6.16 8.54 2.27
CA ASN A 124 -4.80 7.99 2.39
C ASN A 124 -4.75 6.80 3.36
N GLY A 125 -5.54 6.81 4.43
CA GLY A 125 -5.66 5.70 5.38
C GLY A 125 -6.18 4.41 4.75
N TYR A 126 -7.35 4.44 4.12
CA TYR A 126 -7.92 3.22 3.52
C TYR A 126 -7.17 2.78 2.26
N GLU A 127 -6.62 3.71 1.45
CA GLU A 127 -5.82 3.36 0.27
C GLU A 127 -4.49 2.71 0.68
N LEU A 128 -3.87 3.16 1.77
CA LEU A 128 -2.68 2.50 2.30
C LEU A 128 -2.96 1.01 2.62
N LEU A 129 -4.11 0.73 3.24
CA LEU A 129 -4.51 -0.64 3.57
C LEU A 129 -4.88 -1.46 2.34
N ARG A 130 -5.79 -0.93 1.52
CA ARG A 130 -6.37 -1.62 0.35
C ARG A 130 -5.32 -1.85 -0.74
N ASP A 131 -4.55 -0.82 -1.08
CA ASP A 131 -3.73 -0.81 -2.30
C ASP A 131 -2.29 -1.27 -2.04
N ARG A 132 -1.82 -1.22 -0.78
CA ARG A 132 -0.43 -1.58 -0.46
C ARG A 132 -0.31 -2.64 0.63
N ALA A 133 -0.96 -2.46 1.78
CA ALA A 133 -0.77 -3.35 2.91
C ALA A 133 -1.32 -4.75 2.67
N ILE A 134 -2.59 -4.85 2.23
CA ILE A 134 -3.27 -6.14 1.98
C ILE A 134 -2.59 -6.93 0.87
N PRO A 135 -2.22 -6.36 -0.29
CA PRO A 135 -1.46 -7.09 -1.32
C PRO A 135 -0.16 -7.72 -0.79
N LEU A 136 0.53 -7.05 0.14
CA LEU A 136 1.76 -7.57 0.76
C LEU A 136 1.50 -8.52 1.94
N ASN A 137 0.29 -8.53 2.49
CA ASN A 137 -0.10 -9.28 3.69
C ASN A 137 -1.53 -9.87 3.53
N PRO A 138 -1.78 -10.70 2.50
CA PRO A 138 -3.14 -11.05 2.08
C PRO A 138 -3.92 -11.87 3.11
N ASN A 139 -3.22 -12.53 4.05
CA ASN A 139 -3.82 -13.36 5.10
C ASN A 139 -3.98 -12.62 6.44
N SER A 140 -3.69 -11.32 6.49
CA SER A 140 -3.75 -10.56 7.75
C SER A 140 -5.16 -10.08 8.06
N ILE A 141 -5.87 -10.82 8.92
CA ILE A 141 -7.21 -10.44 9.43
C ILE A 141 -7.22 -9.02 10.01
N LEU A 142 -6.13 -8.61 10.66
CA LEU A 142 -5.96 -7.27 11.22
C LEU A 142 -6.22 -6.19 10.17
N LEU A 143 -5.61 -6.30 8.99
CA LEU A 143 -5.71 -5.27 7.95
C LEU A 143 -7.13 -5.17 7.39
N TYR A 144 -7.80 -6.30 7.16
CA TYR A 144 -9.19 -6.29 6.70
C TYR A 144 -10.12 -5.70 7.75
N ARG A 145 -9.93 -6.03 9.03
CA ARG A 145 -10.70 -5.43 10.13
C ARG A 145 -10.52 -3.93 10.17
N SER A 146 -9.29 -3.44 10.06
CA SER A 146 -9.00 -2.00 10.11
C SER A 146 -9.52 -1.27 8.89
N LEU A 147 -9.44 -1.87 7.70
CA LEU A 147 -10.08 -1.34 6.49
C LEU A 147 -11.60 -1.23 6.67
N ALA A 148 -12.24 -2.31 7.12
CA ALA A 148 -13.67 -2.32 7.41
C ALA A 148 -14.05 -1.27 8.46
N TRP A 149 -13.23 -1.09 9.50
CA TRP A 149 -13.47 -0.08 10.53
C TRP A 149 -13.40 1.34 9.99
N ILE A 150 -12.45 1.67 9.11
CA ILE A 150 -12.40 2.99 8.46
C ILE A 150 -13.70 3.22 7.65
N PHE A 151 -14.14 2.24 6.86
CA PHE A 151 -15.36 2.38 6.08
C PHE A 151 -16.61 2.47 6.95
N GLN A 152 -16.77 1.60 7.94
CA GLN A 152 -17.97 1.54 8.77
C GLN A 152 -18.02 2.70 9.78
N HIS A 153 -16.97 2.89 10.56
CA HIS A 153 -16.97 3.86 11.67
C HIS A 153 -16.56 5.26 11.22
N LYS A 154 -15.43 5.40 10.51
CA LYS A 154 -14.92 6.75 10.16
C LYS A 154 -15.75 7.42 9.05
N ILE A 155 -16.14 6.67 8.03
CA ILE A 155 -16.88 7.19 6.87
C ILE A 155 -18.39 6.98 7.04
N GLY A 156 -18.80 5.75 7.38
CA GLY A 156 -20.19 5.32 7.38
C GLY A 156 -21.02 5.81 8.57
N ASP A 157 -20.41 6.02 9.73
CA ASP A 157 -21.12 6.42 10.94
C ASP A 157 -21.40 7.94 10.97
N ILE A 158 -21.79 8.46 12.14
CA ILE A 158 -22.11 9.86 12.42
C ILE A 158 -21.18 10.50 13.46
N ALA A 159 -20.18 9.76 13.95
CA ALA A 159 -19.30 10.20 15.03
C ALA A 159 -18.31 11.31 14.63
N ASP A 160 -17.99 11.43 13.34
CA ASP A 160 -17.09 12.48 12.82
C ASP A 160 -17.88 13.68 12.29
N ASP A 161 -17.51 14.90 12.69
CA ASP A 161 -18.16 16.14 12.23
C ASP A 161 -18.28 16.26 10.70
N CYS A 162 -17.32 15.72 9.95
CA CYS A 162 -17.26 15.80 8.51
C CYS A 162 -17.80 14.54 7.81
N HIS A 163 -18.44 13.61 8.53
CA HIS A 163 -18.86 12.31 7.99
C HIS A 163 -19.74 12.42 6.73
N ARG A 164 -20.63 13.41 6.64
CA ARG A 164 -21.47 13.66 5.44
C ARG A 164 -20.63 13.98 4.21
N TYR A 165 -19.55 14.76 4.41
CA TYR A 165 -18.61 15.07 3.34
C TYR A 165 -17.89 13.80 2.88
N TYR A 166 -17.41 12.96 3.80
CA TYR A 166 -16.73 11.71 3.44
C TYR A 166 -17.64 10.77 2.64
N LYS A 167 -18.91 10.59 3.05
CA LYS A 167 -19.88 9.78 2.31
C LYS A 167 -20.12 10.30 0.90
N LYS A 168 -20.27 11.62 0.75
CA LYS A 168 -20.45 12.28 -0.54
C LYS A 168 -19.23 12.08 -1.44
N GLU A 169 -18.02 12.33 -0.94
CA GLU A 169 -16.80 12.16 -1.74
C GLU A 169 -16.54 10.69 -2.12
N LEU A 170 -16.85 9.75 -1.22
CA LEU A 170 -16.78 8.32 -1.52
C LEU A 170 -17.79 7.93 -2.62
N ALA A 171 -19.02 8.45 -2.59
CA ALA A 171 -19.99 8.21 -3.64
C ALA A 171 -19.54 8.84 -4.98
N LEU A 172 -18.97 10.05 -4.94
CA LEU A 172 -18.46 10.73 -6.12
C LEU A 172 -17.29 9.98 -6.76
N SER A 173 -16.40 9.36 -5.97
CA SER A 173 -15.28 8.59 -6.52
C SER A 173 -15.72 7.34 -7.29
N MET A 174 -16.90 6.79 -6.98
CA MET A 174 -17.46 5.63 -7.68
C MET A 174 -18.30 6.01 -8.90
N ARG A 175 -18.68 7.29 -9.05
CA ARG A 175 -19.60 7.77 -10.09
C ARG A 175 -19.11 7.51 -11.52
N ALA A 176 -17.80 7.49 -11.73
CA ALA A 176 -17.22 7.19 -13.03
C ALA A 176 -17.59 5.78 -13.53
N VAL A 177 -17.79 4.83 -12.61
CA VAL A 177 -18.16 3.44 -12.90
C VAL A 177 -19.66 3.22 -12.70
N LEU A 178 -20.22 3.77 -11.63
CA LEU A 178 -21.61 3.51 -11.21
C LEU A 178 -22.64 4.46 -11.85
N GLY A 179 -22.22 5.54 -12.51
CA GLY A 179 -23.11 6.57 -13.00
C GLY A 179 -23.78 7.38 -11.86
N GLU A 180 -24.73 8.25 -12.22
CA GLU A 180 -25.36 9.16 -11.25
C GLU A 180 -26.38 8.47 -10.32
N ARG A 181 -27.05 7.44 -10.84
CA ARG A 181 -28.12 6.71 -10.17
C ARG A 181 -27.96 5.22 -10.46
N PRO A 182 -27.00 4.54 -9.79
CA PRO A 182 -26.85 3.11 -9.96
C PRO A 182 -28.11 2.39 -9.51
N ASP A 183 -28.55 1.41 -10.30
CA ASP A 183 -29.67 0.55 -10.01
C ASP A 183 -29.24 -0.92 -9.97
N SER A 184 -30.15 -1.80 -9.53
CA SER A 184 -29.88 -3.24 -9.47
C SER A 184 -29.48 -3.82 -10.82
N ALA A 185 -30.05 -3.33 -11.93
CA ALA A 185 -29.72 -3.78 -13.28
C ALA A 185 -28.27 -3.45 -13.66
N LEU A 186 -27.76 -2.27 -13.29
CA LEU A 186 -26.35 -1.94 -13.47
C LEU A 186 -25.45 -2.85 -12.63
N PHE A 187 -25.80 -3.09 -11.36
CA PHE A 187 -24.99 -3.96 -10.50
C PHE A 187 -24.94 -5.40 -11.00
N GLU A 188 -26.07 -5.93 -11.49
CA GLU A 188 -26.13 -7.25 -12.13
C GLU A 188 -25.26 -7.31 -13.38
N LYS A 189 -25.30 -6.27 -14.22
CA LYS A 189 -24.41 -6.16 -15.40
C LYS A 189 -22.94 -6.14 -15.00
N LEU A 190 -22.57 -5.32 -13.99
CA LEU A 190 -21.20 -5.23 -13.51
C LEU A 190 -20.72 -6.58 -12.96
N ALA A 191 -21.56 -7.27 -12.17
CA ALA A 191 -21.25 -8.59 -11.61
C ALA A 191 -21.11 -9.68 -12.70
N ALA A 192 -21.87 -9.57 -13.79
CA ALA A 192 -21.82 -10.48 -14.94
C ALA A 192 -20.69 -10.16 -15.94
N THR A 193 -19.92 -9.08 -15.73
CA THR A 193 -18.86 -8.67 -16.65
C THR A 193 -17.82 -9.79 -16.80
N PRO A 194 -17.41 -10.13 -18.04
CA PRO A 194 -16.38 -11.15 -18.26
C PRO A 194 -15.09 -10.85 -17.50
N GLN A 195 -14.52 -11.85 -16.83
CA GLN A 195 -13.27 -11.70 -16.07
C GLN A 195 -12.01 -12.06 -16.87
N THR A 196 -12.17 -12.62 -18.08
CA THR A 196 -11.07 -12.96 -18.98
C THR A 196 -10.96 -11.94 -20.10
N LEU A 197 -9.73 -11.68 -20.56
CA LEU A 197 -9.48 -10.78 -21.67
C LEU A 197 -10.21 -11.21 -22.94
N GLU A 198 -10.24 -12.51 -23.24
CA GLU A 198 -10.99 -13.07 -24.37
C GLU A 198 -12.49 -12.74 -24.29
N GLY A 199 -13.09 -12.87 -23.11
CA GLY A 199 -14.49 -12.53 -22.90
C GLY A 199 -14.75 -11.03 -22.99
N ILE A 200 -13.81 -10.20 -22.55
CA ILE A 200 -13.89 -8.74 -22.67
C ILE A 200 -13.78 -8.31 -24.15
N LEU A 201 -12.86 -8.90 -24.92
CA LEU A 201 -12.66 -8.64 -26.36
C LEU A 201 -13.77 -9.21 -27.25
N ALA A 202 -14.70 -9.98 -26.69
CA ALA A 202 -15.91 -10.40 -27.39
C ALA A 202 -16.83 -9.20 -27.68
N ASP A 203 -16.79 -8.15 -26.85
CA ASP A 203 -17.49 -6.89 -27.12
C ASP A 203 -16.79 -6.14 -28.27
N PRO A 204 -17.47 -5.90 -29.41
CA PRO A 204 -16.89 -5.22 -30.56
C PRO A 204 -16.34 -3.83 -30.25
N LYS A 205 -16.97 -3.08 -29.34
CA LYS A 205 -16.53 -1.72 -28.97
C LYS A 205 -15.25 -1.75 -28.16
N VAL A 206 -15.13 -2.73 -27.27
CA VAL A 206 -13.90 -2.91 -26.48
C VAL A 206 -12.76 -3.36 -27.37
N ARG A 207 -13.02 -4.27 -28.32
CA ARG A 207 -12.02 -4.69 -29.31
C ARG A 207 -11.51 -3.52 -30.14
N GLU A 208 -12.40 -2.71 -30.70
CA GLU A 208 -12.03 -1.51 -31.47
C GLU A 208 -11.17 -0.55 -30.64
N PHE A 209 -11.55 -0.32 -29.38
CA PHE A 209 -10.77 0.52 -28.47
C PHE A 209 -9.37 -0.06 -28.18
N VAL A 210 -9.26 -1.36 -27.92
CA VAL A 210 -7.97 -2.01 -27.67
C VAL A 210 -7.09 -1.99 -28.93
N GLU A 211 -7.66 -2.21 -30.12
CA GLU A 211 -6.94 -2.08 -31.39
C GLU A 211 -6.42 -0.65 -31.62
N ALA A 212 -7.21 0.37 -31.28
CA ALA A 212 -6.75 1.75 -31.31
C ALA A 212 -5.60 2.02 -30.33
N LEU A 213 -5.65 1.45 -29.12
CA LEU A 213 -4.56 1.57 -28.15
C LEU A 213 -3.27 0.93 -28.65
N ARG A 214 -3.35 -0.27 -29.27
CA ARG A 214 -2.21 -0.97 -29.86
C ARG A 214 -1.49 -0.16 -30.95
N GLN A 215 -2.21 0.72 -31.65
CA GLN A 215 -1.62 1.57 -32.69
C GLN A 215 -0.84 2.77 -32.11
N VAL A 216 -1.12 3.16 -30.87
CA VAL A 216 -0.58 4.39 -30.25
C VAL A 216 0.46 4.08 -29.17
N ASP A 217 0.39 2.91 -28.53
CA ASP A 217 1.26 2.54 -27.41
C ASP A 217 1.74 1.08 -27.52
N SER A 218 3.06 0.90 -27.63
CA SER A 218 3.71 -0.41 -27.74
C SER A 218 3.56 -1.29 -26.51
N ALA A 219 3.18 -0.72 -25.36
CA ALA A 219 2.84 -1.49 -24.17
C ALA A 219 1.63 -2.43 -24.38
N PHE A 220 0.80 -2.16 -25.38
CA PHE A 220 -0.40 -2.95 -25.71
C PHE A 220 -0.21 -3.94 -26.85
N GLU A 221 0.94 -3.97 -27.55
CA GLU A 221 1.16 -4.83 -28.72
C GLU A 221 0.87 -6.32 -28.46
N ASN A 222 1.12 -6.80 -27.23
CA ASN A 222 0.94 -8.20 -26.82
C ASN A 222 -0.28 -8.43 -25.91
N ARG A 223 -1.18 -7.45 -25.77
CA ARG A 223 -2.39 -7.50 -24.94
C ARG A 223 -3.60 -7.42 -25.82
#